data_AF-A0A920RCQ3-F1
#
_entry.id   AF-A0A920RCQ3-F1
#
_cell.length_a   1.000
_cell.length_b   1.000
_cell.length_c   1.000
_cell.angle_alpha   90.00
_cell.angle_beta   90.00
_cell.angle_gamma   90.00
#
_symmetry.space_group_name_H-M   'P 1'
#
loop_
_entity.id
_entity.type
_entity.pdbx_description
1 polymer ?
#
loop_
_entity_poly.entity_id
_entity_poly.type
_entity_poly.pdbx_seq_one_letter_code
_entity_poly.pdbx_strand_id
1 'polypeptide(L)'
;MRYVEERLGVADKPDPVLSADIMLMVSDEVIVFDNLIGRLYVIVHVDPKEKDGWREGHARLDRLVRQLDGSIPLPAVTRPRAVSEEDFVSSFERPAFEAAVERCREYIASGDVFQVVLSQRLAIPFDIEPFSLYRALRTVNPSPYMYFLNLGELHIVGSSPEILVRLEDGEVTVRPIAGTRRRGHDEAEDQQLEQELMSSPKELAEHVMLVDLGRNDVGRIARTGSVKLTAKMAVERYSHVMHIVSNVVGELKEGLDAIDVLRATFPAGTVSGAPKVRAMEIIEN
;
A
#
# COMPACT_ATOMS: atom_id res chain seq x y z
N MET A 1 9.66 -2.61 -11.16
CA MET A 1 9.95 -4.05 -10.99
C MET A 1 11.16 -4.53 -11.78
N ARG A 2 11.13 -4.43 -13.11
CA ARG A 2 12.21 -4.93 -13.99
C ARG A 2 13.58 -4.27 -13.76
N TYR A 3 13.61 -3.04 -13.23
CA TYR A 3 14.84 -2.38 -12.77
C TYR A 3 15.49 -3.02 -11.53
N VAL A 4 14.74 -3.87 -10.81
CA VAL A 4 15.18 -4.51 -9.56
C VAL A 4 15.39 -6.01 -9.77
N GLU A 5 14.62 -6.64 -10.66
CA GLU A 5 14.69 -8.07 -10.96
C GLU A 5 14.81 -8.30 -12.48
N GLU A 6 16.06 -8.51 -12.93
CA GLU A 6 16.39 -8.67 -14.36
C GLU A 6 15.79 -9.94 -14.98
N ARG A 7 15.52 -10.97 -14.16
CA ARG A 7 14.94 -12.24 -14.63
C ARG A 7 13.55 -12.11 -15.24
N LEU A 8 12.83 -11.03 -14.94
CA LEU A 8 11.49 -10.78 -15.50
C LEU A 8 11.51 -10.34 -16.97
N GLY A 9 12.67 -10.01 -17.54
CA GLY A 9 12.79 -9.63 -18.95
C GLY A 9 11.97 -8.40 -19.33
N VAL A 10 11.58 -8.32 -20.61
CA VAL A 10 10.77 -7.22 -21.17
C VAL A 10 9.29 -7.46 -20.88
N ALA A 11 8.54 -6.39 -20.65
CA ALA A 11 7.09 -6.48 -20.44
C ALA A 11 6.38 -6.90 -21.73
N ASP A 12 5.54 -7.92 -21.66
CA ASP A 12 4.73 -8.40 -22.80
C ASP A 12 3.23 -8.12 -22.61
N LYS A 13 2.82 -7.75 -21.39
CA LYS A 13 1.43 -7.40 -21.08
C LYS A 13 1.09 -5.97 -21.51
N PRO A 14 -0.14 -5.72 -22.01
CA PRO A 14 -0.59 -4.36 -22.30
C PRO A 14 -0.51 -3.48 -21.04
N ASP A 15 -0.05 -2.25 -21.21
CA ASP A 15 -0.16 -1.20 -20.18
C ASP A 15 -1.28 -0.22 -20.57
N PRO A 16 -2.48 -0.36 -20.00
CA PRO A 16 -3.61 0.46 -20.39
C PRO A 16 -3.76 1.69 -19.47
N VAL A 17 -2.89 1.84 -18.46
CA VAL A 17 -2.84 3.03 -17.60
C VAL A 17 -1.79 4.02 -18.14
N LEU A 18 -0.76 3.51 -18.82
CA LEU A 18 0.33 4.30 -19.41
C LEU A 18 1.01 5.20 -18.38
N SER A 19 1.08 4.74 -17.13
CA SER A 19 1.71 5.47 -16.03
C SER A 19 3.23 5.33 -16.10
N ALA A 20 3.95 6.38 -15.67
CA ALA A 20 5.38 6.27 -15.45
C ALA A 20 5.71 5.18 -14.41
N ASP A 21 6.85 4.51 -14.56
CA ASP A 21 7.33 3.50 -13.61
C ASP A 21 7.47 4.06 -12.18
N ILE A 22 7.92 5.32 -12.07
CA ILE A 22 8.04 6.09 -10.82
C ILE A 22 7.69 7.55 -11.12
N MET A 23 6.81 8.14 -10.31
CA MET A 23 6.52 9.58 -10.30
C MET A 23 6.61 10.10 -8.87
N LEU A 24 7.49 11.07 -8.62
CA LEU A 24 7.71 11.66 -7.31
C LEU A 24 7.32 13.14 -7.34
N MET A 25 6.55 13.58 -6.35
CA MET A 25 6.20 14.98 -6.17
C MET A 25 7.22 15.63 -5.22
N VAL A 26 7.83 16.72 -5.67
CA VAL A 26 8.60 17.61 -4.79
C VAL A 26 7.61 18.60 -4.18
N SER A 27 7.36 18.48 -2.88
CA SER A 27 6.38 19.32 -2.16
C SER A 27 7.09 20.46 -1.43
N ASP A 28 7.14 21.63 -2.06
CA ASP A 28 7.71 22.84 -1.43
C ASP A 28 6.79 23.43 -0.35
N GLU A 29 5.47 23.25 -0.52
CA GLU A 29 4.45 23.75 0.40
C GLU A 29 3.73 22.56 1.03
N VAL A 30 3.84 22.42 2.36
CA VAL A 30 3.30 21.31 3.12
C VAL A 30 2.43 21.83 4.26
N ILE A 31 1.21 21.33 4.36
CA ILE A 31 0.29 21.62 5.46
C ILE A 31 0.09 20.33 6.27
N VAL A 32 0.46 20.37 7.54
CA VAL A 32 0.33 19.23 8.47
C VAL A 32 -0.81 19.50 9.43
N PHE A 33 -1.83 18.64 9.39
CA PHE A 33 -2.95 18.65 10.31
C PHE A 33 -2.69 17.65 11.44
N ASP A 34 -2.34 18.16 12.63
CA ASP A 34 -2.26 17.36 13.83
C ASP A 34 -3.61 17.36 14.55
N ASN A 35 -4.41 16.33 14.26
CA ASN A 35 -5.75 16.17 14.84
C ASN A 35 -5.71 15.79 16.32
N LEU A 36 -4.58 15.28 16.84
CA LEU A 36 -4.47 14.88 18.25
C LEU A 36 -4.37 16.11 19.15
N ILE A 37 -3.55 17.09 18.76
CA ILE A 37 -3.37 18.34 19.52
C ILE A 37 -4.20 19.51 18.96
N GLY A 38 -4.92 19.29 17.86
CA GLY A 38 -5.76 20.30 17.22
C GLY A 38 -4.97 21.48 16.63
N ARG A 39 -3.81 21.20 16.02
CA ARG A 39 -2.93 22.22 15.42
C ARG A 39 -2.72 22.00 13.93
N LEU A 40 -2.49 23.10 13.22
CA LEU A 40 -2.13 23.12 11.82
C LEU A 40 -0.74 23.75 11.69
N TYR A 41 0.17 23.07 11.00
CA TYR A 41 1.49 23.58 10.66
C TYR A 41 1.54 23.88 9.16
N VAL A 42 1.92 25.09 8.79
CA VAL A 42 2.18 25.48 7.39
C VAL A 42 3.68 25.59 7.22
N ILE A 43 4.24 24.79 6.31
CA ILE A 43 5.67 24.67 6.07
C ILE A 43 5.91 25.05 4.61
N VAL A 44 6.86 25.96 4.39
CA VAL A 44 7.33 26.35 3.05
C VAL A 44 8.83 26.14 2.99
N HIS A 45 9.28 25.26 2.10
CA HIS A 45 10.69 25.07 1.79
C HIS A 45 11.17 26.14 0.82
N VAL A 46 12.37 26.68 1.08
CA VAL A 46 13.01 27.70 0.24
C VAL A 46 14.47 27.32 0.00
N ASP A 47 14.98 27.57 -1.20
CA ASP A 47 16.41 27.42 -1.46
C ASP A 47 17.17 28.62 -0.88
N PRO A 48 18.08 28.44 0.09
CA PRO A 48 18.85 29.53 0.67
C PRO A 48 19.81 30.21 -0.32
N LYS A 49 20.07 29.61 -1.48
CA LYS A 49 20.90 30.21 -2.55
C LYS A 49 20.15 31.27 -3.35
N GLU A 50 18.82 31.27 -3.31
CA GLU A 50 18.01 32.27 -3.98
C GLU A 50 18.05 33.59 -3.20
N LYS A 51 18.43 34.67 -3.88
CA LYS A 51 18.67 35.99 -3.27
C LYS A 51 17.48 36.51 -2.45
N ASP A 52 16.27 36.25 -2.91
CA ASP A 52 15.02 36.68 -2.28
C ASP A 52 14.21 35.52 -1.68
N GLY A 53 14.76 34.29 -1.65
CA GLY A 53 14.04 33.07 -1.28
C GLY A 53 13.38 33.14 0.10
N TRP A 54 14.07 33.72 1.09
CA TRP A 54 13.51 33.94 2.44
C TRP A 54 12.25 34.83 2.42
N ARG A 55 12.33 35.97 1.73
CA ARG A 55 11.23 36.94 1.64
C ARG A 55 10.05 36.35 0.87
N GLU A 56 10.32 35.66 -0.23
CA GLU A 56 9.30 35.01 -1.05
C GLU A 56 8.63 33.83 -0.34
N GLY A 57 9.38 33.05 0.44
CA GLY A 57 8.84 31.99 1.29
C GLY A 57 7.87 32.52 2.34
N HIS A 58 8.22 33.61 3.02
CA HIS A 58 7.31 34.27 3.96
C HIS A 58 6.04 34.77 3.27
N ALA A 59 6.19 35.40 2.10
CA ALA A 59 5.04 35.87 1.32
C ALA A 59 4.14 34.71 0.85
N ARG A 60 4.71 33.54 0.51
CA ARG A 60 3.97 32.29 0.21
C ARG A 60 3.21 31.79 1.43
N LEU A 61 3.89 31.69 2.58
CA LEU A 61 3.30 31.28 3.85
C LEU A 61 2.12 32.16 4.24
N ASP A 62 2.27 33.50 4.17
CA ASP A 62 1.18 34.44 4.47
C ASP A 62 -0.02 34.29 3.52
N ARG A 63 0.21 33.92 2.25
CA ARG A 63 -0.88 33.63 1.30
C ARG A 63 -1.61 32.36 1.68
N LEU A 64 -0.90 31.28 1.98
CA LEU A 64 -1.49 30.00 2.40
C LEU A 64 -2.32 30.17 3.68
N VAL A 65 -1.79 30.85 4.69
CA VAL A 65 -2.52 31.13 5.94
C VAL A 65 -3.81 31.90 5.66
N ARG A 66 -3.76 32.97 4.85
CA ARG A 66 -4.97 33.72 4.47
C ARG A 66 -5.98 32.89 3.69
N GLN A 67 -5.54 31.93 2.88
CA GLN A 67 -6.45 31.03 2.16
C GLN A 67 -7.14 30.06 3.12
N LEU A 68 -6.45 29.58 4.15
CA LEU A 68 -7.01 28.70 5.18
C LEU A 68 -8.08 29.40 6.04
N ASP A 69 -7.97 30.72 6.22
CA ASP A 69 -9.00 31.54 6.89
C ASP A 69 -10.26 31.75 6.03
N GLY A 70 -10.20 31.44 4.73
CA GLY A 70 -11.29 31.60 3.78
C GLY A 70 -12.40 30.55 3.98
N SER A 71 -13.64 30.92 3.67
CA SER A 71 -14.74 29.96 3.60
C SER A 71 -14.58 29.06 2.37
N ILE A 72 -14.64 27.75 2.56
CA ILE A 72 -14.68 26.80 1.46
C ILE A 72 -16.13 26.68 0.96
N PRO A 73 -16.41 26.86 -0.33
CA PRO A 73 -17.75 26.62 -0.86
C PRO A 73 -18.14 25.16 -0.62
N LEU A 74 -19.38 24.93 -0.21
CA LEU A 74 -19.88 23.56 -0.08
C LEU A 74 -19.80 22.89 -1.46
N PRO A 75 -19.18 21.70 -1.56
CA PRO A 75 -19.11 20.99 -2.82
C PRO A 75 -20.53 20.76 -3.34
N ALA A 76 -20.73 20.99 -4.64
CA ALA A 76 -22.02 20.77 -5.28
C ALA A 76 -22.45 19.32 -5.03
N VAL A 77 -23.69 19.13 -4.55
CA VAL A 77 -24.26 17.79 -4.39
C VAL A 77 -24.59 17.27 -5.79
N THR A 78 -23.64 16.57 -6.40
CA THR A 78 -23.92 15.77 -7.58
C THR A 78 -24.69 14.54 -7.14
N ARG A 79 -25.81 14.23 -7.82
CA ARG A 79 -26.45 12.92 -7.68
C ARG A 79 -25.65 11.96 -8.55
N PRO A 80 -24.83 11.06 -7.98
CA PRO A 80 -24.08 10.13 -8.79
C PRO A 80 -25.06 9.20 -9.51
N ARG A 81 -24.67 8.71 -10.68
CA ARG A 81 -25.36 7.58 -11.31
C ARG A 81 -25.29 6.38 -10.36
N ALA A 82 -26.38 5.63 -10.24
CA ALA A 82 -26.32 4.33 -9.58
C ALA A 82 -25.43 3.39 -10.42
N VAL A 83 -24.39 2.85 -9.80
CA VAL A 83 -23.45 1.91 -10.42
C VAL A 83 -23.88 0.49 -10.05
N SER A 84 -23.92 -0.41 -11.03
CA SER A 84 -24.11 -1.86 -10.84
C SER A 84 -22.83 -2.63 -11.17
N GLU A 85 -22.79 -3.92 -10.83
CA GLU A 85 -21.65 -4.79 -11.17
C GLU A 85 -21.44 -4.93 -12.68
N GLU A 86 -22.50 -4.80 -13.48
CA GLU A 86 -22.49 -4.90 -14.95
C GLU A 86 -21.77 -3.72 -15.62
N ASP A 87 -21.59 -2.61 -14.90
CA ASP A 87 -20.87 -1.44 -15.41
C ASP A 87 -19.35 -1.64 -15.44
N PHE A 88 -18.84 -2.65 -14.72
CA PHE A 88 -17.41 -2.94 -14.65
C PHE A 88 -16.96 -3.81 -15.82
N VAL A 89 -15.94 -3.33 -16.53
CA VAL A 89 -15.21 -4.10 -17.55
C VAL A 89 -14.02 -4.77 -16.87
N SER A 90 -14.00 -6.11 -16.84
CA SER A 90 -12.84 -6.87 -16.38
C SER A 90 -11.80 -7.01 -17.49
N SER A 91 -10.53 -6.86 -17.13
CA SER A 91 -9.41 -7.18 -18.01
C SER A 91 -9.14 -8.68 -18.13
N PHE A 92 -9.82 -9.51 -17.34
CA PHE A 92 -9.56 -10.93 -17.22
C PHE A 92 -10.88 -11.71 -17.15
N GLU A 93 -11.24 -12.40 -18.23
CA GLU A 93 -12.47 -13.20 -18.25
C GLU A 93 -12.44 -14.30 -17.20
N ARG A 94 -13.60 -14.57 -16.59
CA ARG A 94 -13.72 -15.53 -15.49
C ARG A 94 -13.14 -16.92 -15.80
N PRO A 95 -13.47 -17.59 -16.93
CA PRO A 95 -12.90 -18.91 -17.22
C PRO A 95 -11.38 -18.90 -17.33
N ALA A 96 -10.82 -17.82 -17.87
CA ALA A 96 -9.38 -17.65 -18.01
C ALA A 96 -8.70 -17.39 -16.66
N PHE A 97 -9.36 -16.63 -15.76
CA PHE A 97 -8.89 -16.41 -14.39
C PHE A 97 -8.91 -17.72 -13.58
N GLU A 98 -10.00 -18.49 -13.65
CA GLU A 98 -10.11 -19.81 -13.00
C GLU A 98 -9.02 -20.77 -13.52
N ALA A 99 -8.76 -20.80 -14.83
CA ALA A 99 -7.67 -21.58 -15.40
C ALA A 99 -6.28 -21.10 -14.93
N ALA A 100 -6.08 -19.79 -14.75
CA ALA A 100 -4.84 -19.25 -14.18
C ALA A 100 -4.64 -19.66 -12.71
N VAL A 101 -5.72 -19.70 -11.93
CA VAL A 101 -5.69 -20.21 -10.55
C VAL A 101 -5.30 -21.69 -10.53
N GLU A 102 -5.88 -22.54 -11.38
CA GLU A 102 -5.51 -23.96 -11.46
C GLU A 102 -4.04 -24.15 -11.86
N ARG A 103 -3.54 -23.39 -12.85
CA ARG A 103 -2.10 -23.40 -13.18
C ARG A 103 -1.22 -23.00 -11.99
N CYS A 104 -1.62 -22.00 -11.21
CA CYS A 104 -0.88 -21.63 -9.99
C CYS A 104 -0.88 -22.76 -8.96
N ARG A 105 -1.99 -23.50 -8.82
CA ARG A 105 -2.07 -24.67 -7.94
C ARG A 105 -1.15 -25.79 -8.40
N GLU A 106 -1.00 -25.99 -9.71
CA GLU A 106 -0.02 -26.95 -10.27
C GLU A 106 1.42 -26.55 -9.92
N TYR A 107 1.79 -25.27 -10.07
CA TYR A 107 3.11 -24.77 -9.64
C TYR A 107 3.35 -24.92 -8.13
N ILE A 108 2.30 -24.76 -7.32
CA ILE A 108 2.39 -25.01 -5.89
C ILE A 108 2.60 -26.50 -5.60
N ALA A 109 1.86 -27.37 -6.29
CA ALA A 109 1.96 -28.81 -6.13
C ALA A 109 3.30 -29.38 -6.62
N SER A 110 3.92 -28.79 -7.65
CA SER A 110 5.26 -29.18 -8.13
C SER A 110 6.39 -28.67 -7.22
N GLY A 111 6.10 -27.76 -6.29
CA GLY A 111 7.07 -27.14 -5.40
C GLY A 111 7.83 -25.96 -6.02
N ASP A 112 7.36 -25.40 -7.14
CA ASP A 112 7.97 -24.23 -7.78
C ASP A 112 7.82 -22.98 -6.90
N VAL A 113 6.65 -22.85 -6.26
CA VAL A 113 6.27 -21.74 -5.39
C VAL A 113 5.40 -22.25 -4.24
N PHE A 114 5.39 -21.51 -3.14
CA PHE A 114 4.47 -21.74 -2.03
C PHE A 114 3.17 -20.94 -2.21
N GLN A 115 3.27 -19.75 -2.80
CA GLN A 115 2.14 -18.84 -3.02
C GLN A 115 2.38 -17.96 -4.24
N VAL A 116 1.29 -17.67 -4.96
CA VAL A 116 1.21 -16.67 -6.03
C VAL A 116 -0.03 -15.81 -5.78
N VAL A 117 0.11 -14.50 -5.93
CA VAL A 117 -0.99 -13.54 -5.79
C VAL A 117 -1.40 -13.05 -7.17
N LEU A 118 -2.44 -13.66 -7.73
CA LEU A 118 -3.02 -13.22 -9.00
C LEU A 118 -3.94 -12.01 -8.79
N SER A 119 -3.95 -11.12 -9.78
CA SER A 119 -4.84 -9.96 -9.80
C SER A 119 -5.54 -9.84 -11.14
N GLN A 120 -6.67 -9.15 -11.15
CA GLN A 120 -7.36 -8.69 -12.35
C GLN A 120 -7.72 -7.21 -12.18
N ARG A 121 -7.90 -6.50 -13.28
CA ARG A 121 -8.32 -5.10 -13.26
C ARG A 121 -9.79 -5.00 -13.62
N LEU A 122 -10.55 -4.27 -12.80
CA LEU A 122 -11.91 -3.84 -13.11
C LEU A 122 -11.88 -2.34 -13.44
N ALA A 123 -12.59 -1.94 -14.50
CA ALA A 123 -12.64 -0.56 -14.95
C ALA A 123 -14.08 -0.12 -15.24
N ILE A 124 -14.39 1.14 -14.98
CA ILE A 124 -15.68 1.78 -15.26
C ILE A 124 -15.42 3.24 -15.65
N PRO A 125 -16.21 3.85 -16.56
CA PRO A 125 -16.17 5.29 -16.78
C PRO A 125 -16.41 6.05 -15.47
N PHE A 126 -15.62 7.10 -15.25
CA PHE A 126 -15.63 7.85 -14.00
C PHE A 126 -15.68 9.35 -14.28
N ASP A 127 -16.90 9.90 -14.23
CA ASP A 127 -17.19 11.30 -14.60
C ASP A 127 -17.47 12.20 -13.39
N ILE A 128 -17.07 11.77 -12.19
CA ILE A 128 -17.19 12.57 -10.97
C ILE A 128 -15.85 13.17 -10.56
N GLU A 129 -15.88 14.20 -9.72
CA GLU A 129 -14.68 14.83 -9.19
C GLU A 129 -13.84 13.82 -8.38
N PRO A 130 -12.56 13.57 -8.71
CA PRO A 130 -11.75 12.51 -8.10
C PRO A 130 -11.66 12.56 -6.57
N PHE A 131 -11.61 13.76 -5.97
CA PHE A 131 -11.57 13.90 -4.52
C PHE A 131 -12.87 13.43 -3.84
N SER A 132 -13.99 13.44 -4.55
CA SER A 132 -15.25 12.88 -4.05
C SER A 132 -15.16 11.36 -3.80
N LEU A 133 -14.38 10.62 -4.61
CA LEU A 133 -14.09 9.20 -4.33
C LEU A 133 -13.26 9.04 -3.05
N TYR A 134 -12.26 9.89 -2.84
CA TYR A 134 -11.47 9.89 -1.60
C TYR A 134 -12.36 10.10 -0.38
N ARG A 135 -13.28 11.08 -0.43
CA ARG A 135 -14.23 11.36 0.66
C ARG A 135 -15.17 10.20 0.93
N ALA A 136 -15.68 9.55 -0.12
CA ALA A 136 -16.52 8.37 0.01
C ALA A 136 -15.74 7.20 0.65
N LEU A 137 -14.54 6.91 0.16
CA LEU A 137 -13.67 5.86 0.73
C LEU A 137 -13.31 6.13 2.19
N ARG A 138 -13.03 7.39 2.56
CA ARG A 138 -12.76 7.78 3.96
C ARG A 138 -13.91 7.47 4.90
N THR A 139 -15.14 7.53 4.38
CA THR A 139 -16.36 7.27 5.15
C THR A 139 -16.65 5.79 5.24
N VAL A 140 -16.50 5.05 4.13
CA VAL A 140 -16.87 3.64 4.03
C VAL A 140 -15.78 2.70 4.57
N ASN A 141 -14.51 2.97 4.28
CA ASN A 141 -13.39 2.10 4.65
C ASN A 141 -12.16 2.93 5.06
N PRO A 142 -12.20 3.59 6.23
CA PRO A 142 -11.05 4.30 6.74
C PRO A 142 -9.91 3.33 7.06
N SER A 143 -8.71 3.65 6.60
CA SER A 143 -7.51 2.85 6.86
C SER A 143 -6.36 3.73 7.37
N PRO A 144 -5.29 3.13 7.92
CA PRO A 144 -4.13 3.89 8.40
C PRO A 144 -3.43 4.69 7.29
N TYR A 145 -3.49 4.23 6.04
CA TYR A 145 -2.83 4.88 4.90
C TYR A 145 -3.85 5.27 3.84
N MET A 146 -4.39 6.47 4.01
CA MET A 146 -5.32 7.08 3.06
C MET A 146 -4.63 8.16 2.24
N TYR A 147 -4.82 8.12 0.93
CA TYR A 147 -4.15 9.06 0.03
C TYR A 147 -5.03 9.47 -1.16
N PHE A 148 -4.86 10.73 -1.56
CA PHE A 148 -5.34 11.31 -2.80
C PHE A 148 -4.15 12.02 -3.44
N LEU A 149 -3.74 11.56 -4.62
CA LEU A 149 -2.66 12.17 -5.39
C LEU A 149 -3.25 12.69 -6.69
N ASN A 150 -3.19 14.00 -6.88
CA ASN A 150 -3.44 14.64 -8.18
C ASN A 150 -2.09 14.77 -8.91
N LEU A 151 -1.93 14.00 -9.98
CA LEU A 151 -0.72 13.94 -10.81
C LEU A 151 -1.01 14.49 -12.23
N GLY A 152 -1.99 15.39 -12.36
CA GLY A 152 -2.43 15.93 -13.64
C GLY A 152 -3.45 15.02 -14.32
N GLU A 153 -3.06 14.36 -15.41
CA GLU A 153 -3.95 13.45 -16.15
C GLU A 153 -4.25 12.15 -15.39
N LEU A 154 -3.39 11.80 -14.43
CA LEU A 154 -3.56 10.65 -13.54
C LEU A 154 -3.95 11.11 -12.13
N HIS A 155 -4.98 10.50 -11.58
CA HIS A 155 -5.36 10.67 -10.18
C HIS A 155 -5.28 9.31 -9.49
N ILE A 156 -4.67 9.26 -8.30
CA ILE A 156 -4.58 8.05 -7.49
C ILE A 156 -5.36 8.28 -6.21
N VAL A 157 -6.33 7.41 -5.96
CA VAL A 157 -7.14 7.42 -4.75
C VAL A 157 -7.03 6.06 -4.08
N GLY A 158 -6.69 6.02 -2.79
CA GLY A 158 -6.50 4.75 -2.09
C GLY A 158 -6.72 4.81 -0.59
N SER A 159 -7.00 3.64 -0.04
CA SER A 159 -7.15 3.36 1.39
C SER A 159 -6.46 2.02 1.66
N SER A 160 -5.17 2.06 2.03
CA SER A 160 -4.36 0.86 2.25
C SER A 160 -4.29 0.49 3.74
N PRO A 161 -4.57 -0.78 4.10
CA PRO A 161 -4.39 -1.28 5.45
C PRO A 161 -2.93 -1.65 5.78
N GLU A 162 -2.07 -1.80 4.77
CA GLU A 162 -0.71 -2.35 4.87
C GLU A 162 0.35 -1.36 4.36
N ILE A 163 1.56 -1.44 4.93
CA ILE A 163 2.76 -0.77 4.42
C ILE A 163 3.64 -1.74 3.65
N LEU A 164 4.34 -1.26 2.62
CA LEU A 164 5.47 -2.00 2.05
C LEU A 164 6.63 -2.09 3.06
N VAL A 165 7.10 -0.92 3.51
CA VAL A 165 8.23 -0.75 4.41
C VAL A 165 8.15 0.63 5.05
N ARG A 166 8.69 0.77 6.26
CA ARG A 166 8.95 2.05 6.93
C ARG A 166 10.42 2.12 7.30
N LEU A 167 11.06 3.27 7.05
CA LEU A 167 12.39 3.60 7.55
C LEU A 167 12.26 4.83 8.45
N GLU A 168 12.61 4.69 9.72
CA GLU A 168 12.50 5.75 10.72
C GLU A 168 13.67 5.63 11.69
N ASP A 169 14.43 6.72 11.90
CA ASP A 169 15.61 6.76 12.78
C ASP A 169 16.61 5.61 12.58
N GLY A 170 16.78 5.16 11.33
CA GLY A 170 17.64 4.04 10.97
C GLY A 170 17.05 2.65 11.23
N GLU A 171 15.83 2.54 11.75
CA GLU A 171 15.10 1.28 11.87
C GLU A 171 14.24 1.03 10.62
N VAL A 172 14.49 -0.09 9.95
CA VAL A 172 13.65 -0.61 8.87
C VAL A 172 12.57 -1.50 9.49
N THR A 173 11.30 -1.23 9.20
CA THR A 173 10.15 -2.06 9.60
C THR A 173 9.41 -2.57 8.36
N VAL A 174 9.17 -3.88 8.29
CA VAL A 174 8.19 -4.51 7.39
C VAL A 174 7.10 -5.14 8.25
N ARG A 175 5.84 -5.02 7.82
CA ARG A 175 4.69 -5.50 8.57
C ARG A 175 3.85 -6.47 7.73
N PRO A 176 4.21 -7.77 7.71
CA PRO A 176 3.42 -8.76 7.01
C PRO A 176 2.01 -8.88 7.61
N ILE A 177 1.00 -8.85 6.74
CA ILE A 177 -0.40 -9.09 7.07
C ILE A 177 -0.90 -10.31 6.30
N ALA A 178 -1.44 -11.30 7.00
CA ALA A 178 -2.12 -12.44 6.40
C ALA A 178 -3.18 -13.01 7.34
N GLY A 179 -3.97 -13.93 6.81
CA GLY A 179 -5.15 -14.43 7.51
C GLY A 179 -6.22 -13.35 7.61
N THR A 180 -7.44 -13.68 7.20
CA THR A 180 -8.54 -12.71 7.24
C THR A 180 -9.79 -13.38 7.77
N ARG A 181 -10.46 -12.71 8.71
CA ARG A 181 -11.85 -13.00 9.07
C ARG A 181 -12.63 -11.69 9.09
N ARG A 182 -13.93 -11.77 8.79
CA ARG A 182 -14.84 -10.63 9.02
C ARG A 182 -14.89 -10.31 10.52
N ARG A 183 -15.35 -9.11 10.86
CA ARG A 183 -15.73 -8.81 12.25
C ARG A 183 -17.01 -9.55 12.64
N GLY A 184 -17.11 -9.90 13.92
CA GLY A 184 -18.33 -10.44 14.50
C GLY A 184 -19.44 -9.38 14.58
N HIS A 185 -20.69 -9.82 14.53
CA HIS A 185 -21.86 -9.00 14.78
C HIS A 185 -21.97 -8.60 16.26
N ASP A 186 -21.39 -9.41 17.14
CA ASP A 186 -21.22 -9.14 18.57
C ASP A 186 -19.83 -9.59 19.05
N GLU A 187 -19.51 -9.29 20.32
CA GLU A 187 -18.21 -9.59 20.92
C GLU A 187 -17.93 -11.11 21.01
N ALA A 188 -18.96 -11.92 21.24
CA ALA A 188 -18.80 -13.36 21.37
C ALA A 188 -18.45 -14.00 20.02
N GLU A 189 -19.15 -13.60 18.95
CA GLU A 189 -18.82 -14.00 17.59
C GLU A 189 -17.44 -13.48 17.17
N ASP A 190 -17.07 -12.25 17.52
CA ASP A 190 -15.76 -11.68 17.18
C ASP A 190 -14.61 -12.47 17.82
N GLN A 191 -14.77 -12.89 19.08
CA GLN A 191 -13.80 -13.75 19.77
C GLN A 191 -13.74 -15.16 19.18
N GLN A 192 -14.88 -15.72 18.75
CA GLN A 192 -14.92 -17.02 18.09
C GLN A 192 -14.19 -16.99 16.74
N LEU A 193 -14.42 -15.95 15.94
CA LEU A 193 -13.74 -15.74 14.66
C LEU A 193 -12.23 -15.54 14.83
N GLU A 194 -11.81 -14.83 15.89
CA GLU A 194 -10.39 -14.74 16.26
C GLU A 194 -9.79 -16.12 16.57
N GLN A 195 -10.47 -16.92 17.40
CA GLN A 195 -10.01 -18.26 17.75
C GLN A 195 -9.95 -19.18 16.52
N GLU A 196 -10.92 -19.10 15.62
CA GLU A 196 -10.91 -19.83 14.34
C GLU A 196 -9.70 -19.43 13.48
N LEU A 197 -9.43 -18.12 13.37
CA LEU A 197 -8.28 -17.60 12.62
C LEU A 197 -6.96 -18.11 13.22
N MET A 198 -6.81 -18.00 14.54
CA MET A 198 -5.58 -18.37 15.26
C MET A 198 -5.39 -19.88 15.42
N SER A 199 -6.42 -20.68 15.17
CA SER A 199 -6.33 -22.15 15.18
C SER A 199 -6.18 -22.76 13.78
N SER A 200 -6.32 -21.97 12.71
CA SER A 200 -6.17 -22.43 11.34
C SER A 200 -4.70 -22.72 10.99
N PRO A 201 -4.30 -24.00 10.80
CA PRO A 201 -2.91 -24.33 10.47
C PRO A 201 -2.48 -23.75 9.12
N LYS A 202 -3.43 -23.58 8.19
CA LYS A 202 -3.20 -22.98 6.88
C LYS A 202 -2.81 -21.50 7.02
N GLU A 203 -3.62 -20.72 7.71
CA GLU A 203 -3.42 -19.26 7.85
C GLU A 203 -2.12 -18.97 8.62
N LEU A 204 -1.84 -19.76 9.66
CA LEU A 204 -0.58 -19.65 10.40
C LEU A 204 0.63 -19.97 9.53
N ALA A 205 0.56 -21.01 8.68
CA ALA A 205 1.66 -21.38 7.79
C ALA A 205 1.92 -20.31 6.73
N GLU A 206 0.87 -19.78 6.09
CA GLU A 206 0.97 -18.68 5.13
C GLU A 206 1.59 -17.43 5.79
N HIS A 207 1.17 -17.11 7.03
CA HIS A 207 1.72 -15.98 7.76
C HIS A 207 3.19 -16.15 8.12
N VAL A 208 3.61 -17.33 8.61
CA VAL A 208 5.03 -17.63 8.92
C VAL A 208 5.90 -17.44 7.68
N MET A 209 5.44 -17.93 6.53
CA MET A 209 6.15 -17.77 5.27
C MET A 209 6.35 -16.30 4.89
N LEU A 210 5.32 -15.46 5.04
CA LEU A 210 5.43 -14.03 4.78
C LEU A 210 6.34 -13.31 5.79
N VAL A 211 6.34 -13.75 7.05
CA VAL A 211 7.30 -13.29 8.06
C VAL A 211 8.73 -13.62 7.65
N ASP A 212 8.98 -14.85 7.17
CA ASP A 212 10.32 -15.24 6.71
C ASP A 212 10.73 -14.50 5.44
N LEU A 213 9.80 -14.21 4.53
CA LEU A 213 10.06 -13.34 3.39
C LEU A 213 10.44 -11.92 3.85
N GLY A 214 9.69 -11.35 4.80
CA GLY A 214 10.02 -10.05 5.38
C GLY A 214 11.38 -10.03 6.08
N ARG A 215 11.74 -11.11 6.79
CA ARG A 215 13.08 -11.28 7.39
C ARG A 215 14.19 -11.33 6.34
N ASN A 216 13.96 -12.02 5.22
CA ASN A 216 14.91 -12.06 4.11
C ASN A 216 15.06 -10.68 3.46
N ASP A 217 13.96 -9.96 3.24
CA ASP A 217 13.98 -8.60 2.67
C ASP A 217 14.75 -7.64 3.57
N VAL A 218 14.41 -7.56 4.85
CA VAL A 218 15.10 -6.69 5.83
C VAL A 218 16.55 -7.14 6.03
N GLY A 219 16.83 -8.44 6.09
CA GLY A 219 18.18 -8.98 6.32
C GLY A 219 19.19 -8.62 5.23
N ARG A 220 18.76 -8.34 4.00
CA ARG A 220 19.65 -7.89 2.92
C ARG A 220 20.27 -6.52 3.20
N ILE A 221 19.53 -5.64 3.88
CA ILE A 221 19.86 -4.23 4.10
C ILE A 221 20.13 -3.87 5.57
N ALA A 222 19.84 -4.78 6.50
CA ALA A 222 20.03 -4.55 7.93
C ALA A 222 21.41 -5.01 8.45
N ARG A 223 21.92 -4.36 9.49
CA ARG A 223 23.14 -4.74 10.22
C ARG A 223 23.03 -6.20 10.66
N THR A 224 24.11 -6.96 10.48
CA THR A 224 24.14 -8.38 10.86
C THR A 224 23.75 -8.56 12.32
N GLY A 225 22.76 -9.41 12.57
CA GLY A 225 22.25 -9.70 13.92
C GLY A 225 21.20 -8.71 14.45
N SER A 226 20.87 -7.63 13.74
CA SER A 226 19.85 -6.65 14.19
C SER A 226 18.40 -7.07 13.86
N VAL A 227 18.21 -8.00 12.93
CA VAL A 227 16.86 -8.41 12.48
C VAL A 227 16.14 -9.18 13.57
N LYS A 228 14.99 -8.67 14.00
CA LYS A 228 14.16 -9.26 15.07
C LYS A 228 12.67 -9.12 14.80
N LEU A 229 11.87 -9.95 15.45
CA LEU A 229 10.42 -9.83 15.48
C LEU A 229 10.00 -9.08 16.75
N THR A 230 9.26 -7.99 16.61
CA THR A 230 8.79 -7.19 17.76
C THR A 230 7.31 -7.43 18.09
N ALA A 231 6.52 -7.83 17.11
CA ALA A 231 5.17 -8.36 17.27
C ALA A 231 5.08 -9.66 16.47
N LYS A 232 4.53 -10.72 17.08
CA LYS A 232 4.46 -12.05 16.45
C LYS A 232 3.04 -12.57 16.53
N MET A 233 2.44 -12.79 15.36
CA MET A 233 1.11 -13.41 15.22
C MET A 233 0.04 -12.73 16.10
N ALA A 234 0.08 -11.41 16.17
CA ALA A 234 -0.95 -10.65 16.88
C ALA A 234 -2.18 -10.52 15.99
N VAL A 235 -3.37 -10.43 16.59
CA VAL A 235 -4.61 -10.17 15.85
C VAL A 235 -4.93 -8.69 15.91
N GLU A 236 -5.03 -8.06 14.74
CA GLU A 236 -5.39 -6.66 14.61
C GLU A 236 -6.78 -6.53 14.00
N ARG A 237 -7.61 -5.69 14.62
CA ARG A 237 -9.01 -5.48 14.24
C ARG A 237 -9.16 -4.17 13.48
N TYR A 238 -9.73 -4.27 12.28
CA TYR A 238 -10.17 -3.15 11.47
C TYR A 238 -11.70 -3.03 11.52
N SER A 239 -12.26 -2.06 10.80
CA SER A 239 -13.72 -1.80 10.81
C SER A 239 -14.55 -3.01 10.36
N HIS A 240 -14.09 -3.75 9.36
CA HIS A 240 -14.87 -4.85 8.74
C HIS A 240 -14.18 -6.21 8.82
N VAL A 241 -12.88 -6.24 9.09
CA VAL A 241 -12.07 -7.46 9.10
C VAL A 241 -11.07 -7.47 10.26
N MET A 242 -10.49 -8.63 10.54
CA MET A 242 -9.32 -8.80 11.40
C MET A 242 -8.25 -9.61 10.68
N HIS A 243 -6.98 -9.36 11.02
CA HIS A 243 -5.83 -10.01 10.41
C HIS A 243 -4.80 -10.50 11.42
N ILE A 244 -4.02 -11.52 11.03
CA ILE A 244 -2.79 -11.90 11.71
C ILE A 244 -1.69 -10.95 11.23
N VAL A 245 -1.02 -10.29 12.19
CA VAL A 245 0.04 -9.33 11.91
C VAL A 245 1.31 -9.69 12.67
N SER A 246 2.44 -9.43 12.04
CA SER A 246 3.76 -9.49 12.66
C SER A 246 4.58 -8.27 12.26
N ASN A 247 5.56 -7.90 13.08
CA ASN A 247 6.51 -6.85 12.75
C ASN A 247 7.91 -7.43 12.63
N VAL A 248 8.53 -7.26 11.48
CA VAL A 248 9.94 -7.55 11.23
C VAL A 248 10.69 -6.23 11.24
N VAL A 249 11.65 -6.07 12.14
CA VAL A 249 12.49 -4.86 12.21
C VAL A 249 13.97 -5.19 12.09
N GLY A 250 14.77 -4.22 11.63
CA GLY A 250 16.22 -4.31 11.59
C GLY A 250 16.87 -2.92 11.50
N GLU A 251 18.10 -2.79 11.96
CA GLU A 251 18.86 -1.54 11.88
C GLU A 251 19.52 -1.41 10.52
N LEU A 252 19.32 -0.31 9.79
CA LEU A 252 19.88 -0.10 8.47
C LEU A 252 21.42 -0.13 8.51
N LYS A 253 22.05 -0.80 7.52
CA LYS A 253 23.50 -0.78 7.34
C LYS A 253 23.98 0.65 7.06
N GLU A 254 25.18 0.97 7.54
CA GLU A 254 25.81 2.25 7.23
C GLU A 254 26.03 2.40 5.72
N GLY A 255 25.80 3.60 5.20
CA GLY A 255 25.96 3.92 3.79
C GLY A 255 24.79 3.54 2.88
N LEU A 256 23.72 2.95 3.42
CA LEU A 256 22.46 2.74 2.70
C LEU A 256 21.45 3.85 3.01
N ASP A 257 20.53 4.08 2.08
CA ASP A 257 19.45 5.08 2.22
C ASP A 257 18.05 4.50 1.97
N ALA A 258 17.04 5.38 1.94
CA ALA A 258 15.65 5.00 1.74
C ALA A 258 15.38 4.37 0.36
N ILE A 259 16.17 4.70 -0.67
CA ILE A 259 16.03 4.12 -2.00
C ILE A 259 16.56 2.69 -2.02
N ASP A 260 17.66 2.42 -1.32
CA ASP A 260 18.15 1.05 -1.12
C ASP A 260 17.11 0.18 -0.39
N VAL A 261 16.47 0.75 0.65
CA VAL A 261 15.40 0.09 1.40
C VAL A 261 14.20 -0.23 0.50
N LEU A 262 13.74 0.75 -0.30
CA LEU A 262 12.66 0.55 -1.25
C LEU A 262 13.02 -0.56 -2.25
N ARG A 263 14.21 -0.50 -2.85
CA ARG A 263 14.67 -1.49 -3.83
C ARG A 263 14.72 -2.90 -3.25
N ALA A 264 15.19 -3.07 -2.02
CA ALA A 264 15.32 -4.40 -1.42
C ALA A 264 13.97 -5.03 -1.01
N THR A 265 12.98 -4.20 -0.65
CA THR A 265 11.68 -4.67 -0.17
C THR A 265 10.64 -4.79 -1.29
N PHE A 266 10.79 -4.04 -2.38
CA PHE A 266 9.79 -3.98 -3.45
C PHE A 266 9.78 -5.24 -4.35
N PRO A 267 8.60 -5.77 -4.73
CA PRO A 267 7.28 -5.45 -4.22
C PRO A 267 7.00 -6.29 -2.96
N ALA A 268 5.91 -5.98 -2.26
CA ALA A 268 5.51 -6.76 -1.10
C ALA A 268 5.19 -8.21 -1.50
N GLY A 269 5.51 -9.16 -0.61
CA GLY A 269 5.12 -10.57 -0.79
C GLY A 269 3.61 -10.76 -0.88
N THR A 270 2.85 -9.92 -0.19
CA THR A 270 1.38 -9.93 -0.17
C THR A 270 0.73 -9.56 -1.50
N VAL A 271 1.48 -9.00 -2.46
CA VAL A 271 1.02 -8.67 -3.82
C VAL A 271 1.81 -9.38 -4.92
N SER A 272 2.67 -10.33 -4.54
CA SER A 272 3.48 -11.12 -5.48
C SER A 272 3.40 -12.60 -5.17
N GLY A 273 4.11 -13.06 -4.14
CA GLY A 273 4.11 -14.44 -3.68
C GLY A 273 5.44 -14.85 -3.07
N ALA A 274 5.63 -16.17 -2.90
CA ALA A 274 6.80 -16.75 -2.29
C ALA A 274 7.18 -18.08 -2.98
N PRO A 275 8.45 -18.28 -3.40
CA PRO A 275 9.54 -17.30 -3.49
C PRO A 275 9.21 -16.15 -4.45
N LYS A 276 9.54 -14.91 -4.05
CA LYS A 276 9.12 -13.66 -4.72
C LYS A 276 9.42 -13.65 -6.22
N VAL A 277 10.67 -13.92 -6.62
CA VAL A 277 11.09 -13.90 -8.04
C VAL A 277 10.30 -14.89 -8.90
N ARG A 278 10.18 -16.13 -8.43
CA ARG A 278 9.48 -17.18 -9.18
C ARG A 278 7.97 -16.90 -9.27
N ALA A 279 7.35 -16.41 -8.19
CA ALA A 279 5.96 -16.00 -8.22
C ALA A 279 5.71 -14.89 -9.25
N MET A 280 6.63 -13.92 -9.36
CA MET A 280 6.52 -12.85 -10.36
C MET A 280 6.72 -13.33 -11.79
N GLU A 281 7.64 -14.28 -12.03
CA GLU A 281 7.76 -14.95 -13.34
C GLU A 281 6.43 -15.62 -13.72
N ILE A 282 5.76 -16.30 -12.77
CA ILE A 282 4.45 -16.93 -13.01
C ILE A 282 3.36 -15.88 -13.29
N ILE A 283 3.36 -14.76 -12.56
CA ILE A 283 2.40 -13.66 -12.75
C ILE A 283 2.57 -13.00 -14.12
N GLU A 284 3.78 -12.95 -14.68
CA GLU A 284 4.04 -12.35 -16.00
C GLU A 284 3.67 -13.29 -17.16
N ASN A 285 3.68 -14.61 -16.95
CA ASN A 285 3.19 -15.58 -17.93
C ASN A 285 1.64 -15.64 -17.99
#